data_AF-A0A2V5MXB9-F1
#
_entry.id   AF-A0A2V5MXB9-F1
#
_cell.length_a   1.000
_cell.length_b   1.000
_cell.length_c   1.000
_cell.angle_alpha   90.00
_cell.angle_beta   90.00
_cell.angle_gamma   90.00
#
_symmetry.space_group_name_H-M   'P 1'
#
loop_
_entity.id
_entity.type
_entity.pdbx_description
1 polymer ?
#
loop_
_entity_poly.entity_id
_entity_poly.type
_entity_poly.pdbx_seq_one_letter_code
_entity_poly.pdbx_strand_id
1 'polypeptide(L)'
;MLRCIIAGTFLAVDPDASEQLIPGPCVLMEYRNRGLGTLLLAAAMQHLRDAGLKRVCAITRQGSPVARFLYPKFDGRPSPIVPLLAA
;
A
#
# COMPACT_ATOMS: atom_id res chain seq x y z
N MET A 1 -9.71 -7.18 -27.52
CA MET A 1 -8.89 -6.15 -26.83
C MET A 1 -8.14 -6.84 -25.71
N LEU A 2 -6.83 -7.07 -25.86
CA LEU A 2 -6.03 -7.74 -24.81
C LEU A 2 -5.88 -6.77 -23.63
N ARG A 3 -6.26 -7.19 -22.41
CA ARG A 3 -6.03 -6.41 -21.18
C ARG A 3 -4.78 -6.96 -20.50
N CYS A 4 -3.67 -6.24 -20.58
CA CYS A 4 -2.45 -6.58 -19.83
C CYS A 4 -2.56 -6.04 -18.40
N ILE A 5 -2.16 -6.85 -17.42
CA ILE A 5 -2.04 -6.41 -16.02
C ILE A 5 -0.68 -5.74 -15.85
N ILE A 6 -0.67 -4.44 -15.57
CA ILE A 6 0.56 -3.62 -15.48
C ILE A 6 0.88 -3.13 -14.06
N ALA A 7 -0.08 -3.27 -13.14
CA ALA A 7 0.05 -2.89 -11.75
C ALA A 7 -0.94 -3.69 -10.88
N GLY A 8 -0.60 -3.86 -9.60
CA GLY A 8 -1.43 -4.57 -8.63
C GLY A 8 -0.97 -4.34 -7.20
N THR A 9 -1.86 -4.57 -6.26
CA THR A 9 -1.60 -4.52 -4.82
C THR A 9 -2.52 -5.52 -4.14
N PHE A 10 -2.04 -6.15 -3.08
CA PHE A 10 -2.85 -7.06 -2.28
C PHE A 10 -3.29 -6.37 -1.01
N LEU A 11 -4.54 -6.63 -0.63
CA LEU A 11 -5.20 -5.98 0.49
C LEU A 11 -5.67 -7.03 1.48
N ALA A 12 -5.32 -6.84 2.75
CA ALA A 12 -5.99 -7.53 3.85
C ALA A 12 -7.05 -6.59 4.42
N VAL A 13 -8.30 -7.04 4.42
CA VAL A 13 -9.46 -6.30 4.97
C VAL A 13 -9.68 -6.60 6.46
N ASP A 14 -8.81 -7.40 7.07
CA ASP A 14 -8.83 -7.69 8.49
C ASP A 14 -8.26 -6.49 9.28
N PRO A 15 -9.06 -5.86 10.17
CA PRO A 15 -8.57 -4.78 11.03
C PRO A 15 -7.42 -5.19 11.96
N ASP A 16 -7.35 -6.48 12.31
CA ASP A 16 -6.36 -7.03 13.24
C ASP A 16 -5.11 -7.56 12.51
N ALA A 17 -5.09 -7.51 11.17
CA ALA A 17 -3.90 -7.85 10.40
C ALA A 17 -2.73 -6.91 10.74
N SER A 18 -1.53 -7.48 10.87
CA SER A 18 -0.31 -6.72 11.14
C SER A 18 -0.01 -5.68 10.06
N GLU A 19 -0.41 -5.96 8.82
CA GLU A 19 -0.38 -5.01 7.71
C GLU A 19 -1.54 -5.29 6.75
N GLN A 20 -2.08 -4.22 6.17
CA GLN A 20 -3.20 -4.27 5.24
C GLN A 20 -2.76 -4.22 3.78
N LEU A 21 -1.49 -3.89 3.51
CA LEU A 21 -0.90 -3.76 2.18
C LEU A 21 0.29 -4.73 2.01
N ILE A 22 0.08 -5.88 1.37
CA ILE A 22 1.03 -7.02 1.38
C ILE A 22 1.37 -7.57 -0.03
N PRO A 23 2.34 -7.03 -0.78
CA PRO A 23 3.03 -5.76 -0.56
C PRO A 23 2.17 -4.57 -1.02
N GLY A 24 2.66 -3.36 -0.73
CA GLY A 24 2.12 -2.13 -1.28
C GLY A 24 2.13 -2.06 -2.82
N PRO A 25 1.71 -0.92 -3.41
CA PRO A 25 1.50 -0.77 -4.84
C PRO A 25 2.68 -1.22 -5.71
N CYS A 26 2.48 -2.26 -6.50
CA CYS A 26 3.47 -2.80 -7.41
C CYS A 26 3.11 -2.41 -8.85
N VAL A 27 4.04 -1.75 -9.54
CA VAL A 27 3.90 -1.31 -10.93
C VAL A 27 5.08 -1.83 -11.72
N LEU A 28 4.80 -2.43 -12.88
CA LEU A 28 5.83 -2.87 -13.83
C LEU A 28 6.76 -1.70 -14.19
N MET A 29 8.06 -1.97 -14.34
CA MET A 29 9.09 -0.93 -14.44
C MET A 29 8.83 0.06 -15.58
N GLU A 30 8.36 -0.44 -16.71
CA GLU A 30 8.09 0.31 -17.95
C GLU A 30 6.93 1.31 -17.78
N TYR A 31 6.11 1.11 -16.73
CA TYR A 31 4.92 1.90 -16.44
C TYR A 31 5.05 2.75 -15.17
N ARG A 32 6.21 2.77 -14.51
CA ARG A 32 6.49 3.63 -13.35
C ARG A 32 6.58 5.11 -13.76
N ASN A 33 6.53 6.01 -12.77
CA ASN A 33 6.59 7.47 -12.95
C ASN A 33 5.44 8.09 -13.78
N ARG A 34 4.30 7.39 -13.90
CA ARG A 34 3.09 7.86 -14.61
C ARG A 34 1.88 8.05 -13.68
N GLY A 35 2.11 8.13 -12.37
CA GLY A 35 1.03 8.28 -11.38
C GLY A 35 0.25 7.00 -11.04
N LEU A 36 0.52 5.87 -11.73
CA LEU A 36 -0.20 4.60 -11.52
C LEU A 36 -0.17 4.11 -10.07
N GLY A 37 0.97 4.23 -9.38
CA GLY A 37 1.06 3.82 -7.97
C GLY A 37 0.18 4.68 -7.05
N THR A 38 0.04 5.98 -7.34
CA THR A 38 -0.86 6.89 -6.61
C THR A 38 -2.31 6.54 -6.87
N LEU A 39 -2.69 6.30 -8.12
CA LEU A 39 -4.07 5.89 -8.45
C LEU A 39 -4.42 4.53 -7.82
N LEU A 40 -3.51 3.56 -7.88
CA LEU A 40 -3.70 2.25 -7.29
C LEU A 40 -3.83 2.33 -5.76
N LEU A 41 -2.99 3.13 -5.10
CA LEU A 41 -3.10 3.34 -3.66
C LEU A 41 -4.40 4.05 -3.27
N ALA A 42 -4.83 5.06 -4.04
CA ALA A 42 -6.11 5.73 -3.79
C ALA A 42 -7.29 4.76 -3.87
N ALA A 43 -7.31 3.91 -4.90
CA ALA A 43 -8.33 2.88 -5.06
C ALA A 43 -8.28 1.84 -3.93
N ALA A 44 -7.09 1.39 -3.53
CA ALA A 44 -6.90 0.48 -2.41
C ALA A 44 -7.39 1.07 -1.09
N MET A 45 -7.04 2.32 -0.80
CA MET A 45 -7.49 3.02 0.41
C MET A 45 -9.01 3.21 0.41
N GLN A 46 -9.62 3.45 -0.74
CA GLN A 46 -11.08 3.50 -0.86
C GLN A 46 -11.70 2.14 -0.53
N HIS A 47 -11.17 1.06 -1.12
CA HIS A 47 -11.65 -0.30 -0.87
C HIS A 47 -11.56 -0.68 0.62
N LEU A 48 -10.45 -0.33 1.29
CA LEU A 48 -10.28 -0.58 2.73
C LEU A 48 -11.23 0.28 3.58
N ARG A 49 -11.49 1.53 3.20
CA ARG A 49 -12.48 2.38 3.88
C ARG A 49 -13.90 1.82 3.74
N ASP A 50 -14.25 1.35 2.55
CA ASP A 50 -15.56 0.75 2.28
C ASP A 50 -15.74 -0.56 3.06
N ALA A 51 -14.64 -1.27 3.34
CA ALA A 51 -14.60 -2.43 4.24
C ALA A 51 -14.64 -2.05 5.74
N GLY A 52 -14.71 -0.77 6.09
CA GLY A 52 -14.84 -0.29 7.47
C GLY A 52 -13.52 -0.01 8.19
N LEU A 53 -12.37 -0.11 7.52
CA LEU A 53 -11.09 0.16 8.16
C LEU A 53 -10.88 1.66 8.36
N LYS A 54 -10.53 2.03 9.61
CA LYS A 54 -10.19 3.40 10.00
C LYS A 54 -8.69 3.69 9.91
N ARG A 55 -7.87 2.64 9.83
CA ARG A 55 -6.42 2.71 9.78
C ARG A 55 -5.89 1.62 8.87
N VAL A 56 -4.82 1.94 8.15
CA VAL A 56 -4.14 1.04 7.22
C VAL A 56 -2.65 1.11 7.52
N CYS A 57 -2.04 -0.05 7.69
CA CYS A 57 -0.62 -0.22 7.92
C CYS A 57 0.02 -0.89 6.71
N ALA A 58 1.25 -0.50 6.40
CA ALA A 58 2.07 -1.08 5.33
C ALA A 58 3.52 -1.12 5.77
N ILE A 59 4.21 -2.24 5.54
CA ILE A 59 5.64 -2.34 5.79
C ILE A 59 6.41 -2.01 4.51
N THR A 60 7.45 -1.20 4.64
CA THR A 60 8.36 -0.90 3.53
C THR A 60 9.76 -0.60 4.04
N ARG A 61 10.75 -0.75 3.16
CA ARG A 61 12.14 -0.35 3.47
C ARG A 61 12.21 1.17 3.62
N GLN A 62 12.92 1.62 4.65
CA GLN A 62 13.23 3.03 4.85
C GLN A 62 13.96 3.57 3.60
N GLY A 63 13.60 4.78 3.16
CA GLY A 63 14.22 5.42 2.00
C GLY A 63 13.75 4.90 0.64
N SER A 64 12.89 3.87 0.59
CA SER A 64 12.28 3.41 -0.66
C SER A 64 11.47 4.52 -1.35
N PRO A 65 11.30 4.49 -2.68
CA PRO A 65 10.48 5.47 -3.39
C PRO A 65 9.05 5.56 -2.85
N VAL A 66 8.49 4.43 -2.42
CA VAL A 66 7.15 4.38 -1.83
C VAL A 66 7.09 5.11 -0.49
N ALA A 67 8.10 4.92 0.37
CA ALA A 67 8.20 5.61 1.66
C ALA A 67 8.43 7.12 1.50
N ARG A 68 9.24 7.52 0.51
CA ARG A 68 9.61 8.92 0.31
C ARG A 68 8.56 9.74 -0.42
N PHE A 69 7.88 9.13 -1.40
CA PHE A 69 7.08 9.90 -2.36
C PHE A 69 5.62 9.44 -2.48
N LEU A 70 5.30 8.20 -2.13
CA LEU A 70 3.93 7.68 -2.31
C LEU A 70 3.11 7.78 -1.02
N TYR A 71 3.54 7.11 0.05
CA TYR A 71 2.80 7.09 1.31
C TYR A 71 2.57 8.48 1.93
N PRO A 72 3.53 9.43 1.88
CA PRO A 72 3.29 10.79 2.39
C PRO A 72 2.15 11.54 1.69
N LYS A 73 1.78 11.16 0.45
CA LYS A 73 0.64 11.78 -0.27
C LYS A 73 -0.72 11.41 0.32
N PHE A 74 -0.78 10.37 1.15
CA PHE A 74 -1.99 9.86 1.80
C PHE A 74 -1.88 9.97 3.32
N ASP A 75 -1.13 10.95 3.81
CA ASP A 75 -0.84 11.16 5.24
C ASP A 75 -0.17 9.95 5.93
N GLY A 76 0.48 9.07 5.15
CA GLY A 76 1.22 7.94 5.68
C GLY A 76 2.40 8.40 6.54
N ARG A 77 2.37 8.05 7.83
CA ARG A 77 3.42 8.40 8.79
C ARG A 77 4.23 7.15 9.15
N PRO A 78 5.57 7.26 9.24
CA PRO A 78 6.38 6.15 9.71
C PRO A 78 6.02 5.84 11.17
N SER A 79 5.91 4.56 11.47
CA SER A 79 5.72 4.02 12.81
C SER A 79 6.72 2.88 13.01
N PRO A 80 7.25 2.66 14.22
CA PRO A 80 8.01 1.46 14.51
C PRO A 80 7.18 0.22 14.17
N ILE A 81 7.83 -0.77 13.56
CA ILE A 81 7.27 -2.10 13.39
C ILE A 81 7.28 -2.72 14.78
N VAL A 82 6.11 -2.92 15.39
CA VAL A 82 6.02 -3.68 16.64
C VAL A 82 6.38 -5.12 16.29
N PRO A 83 7.46 -5.69 16.87
CA PRO A 83 7.84 -7.06 16.56
C PRO A 83 6.71 -8.00 16.96
N LEU A 84 6.45 -9.01 16.13
CA LEU A 84 5.56 -10.13 16.42
C LEU A 84 6.14 -11.08 17.49
N LEU A 85 6.96 -10.57 18.41
CA LEU A 85 7.63 -11.30 19.49
C LEU A 85 7.15 -10.78 20.83
N ALA A 86 5.88 -11.03 21.12
CA ALA A 86 5.31 -11.04 22.46
C ALA A 86 4.15 -12.05 22.45
N ALA A 87 4.48 -13.31 22.25
CA ALA A 87 3.63 -14.46 22.54
C ALA A 87 4.53 -15.56 23.12
#